data_AF-K1TY29-F1
#
_entry.id   AF-K1TY29-F1
#
_cell.length_a   1.000
_cell.length_b   1.000
_cell.length_c   1.000
_cell.angle_alpha   90.00
_cell.angle_beta   90.00
_cell.angle_gamma   90.00
#
_symmetry.space_group_name_H-M   'P 1'
#
loop_
_entity.id
_entity.type
_entity.pdbx_description
1 polymer ?
#
loop_
_entity_poly.entity_id
_entity_poly.type
_entity_poly.pdbx_seq_one_letter_code
_entity_poly.pdbx_strand_id
1 'polypeptide(L)'
;QSGIPLRALDIMGSRGVLLSNFQPELAEYFNDGQDLILYSSMEEAVDKAVYYLKHDDARRQLALNGYEKIKEYFTYEDRIQKMLATI
;
A
#
# COMPACT_ATOMS: atom_id res chain seq x y z
N GLN A 1 5.72 -15.81 7.04
CA GLN A 1 4.28 -15.51 7.09
C GLN A 1 3.97 -14.73 5.81
N SER A 2 3.04 -15.19 5.00
CA SER A 2 2.64 -14.57 3.72
C SER A 2 1.37 -13.73 3.89
N GLY A 3 1.09 -12.86 2.94
CA GLY A 3 -0.11 -12.02 2.89
C GLY A 3 0.14 -10.55 3.24
N ILE A 4 -0.85 -9.72 2.90
CA ILE A 4 -0.81 -8.28 3.18
C ILE A 4 -1.05 -8.04 4.69
N PRO A 5 -0.14 -7.37 5.41
CA PRO A 5 -0.36 -7.02 6.81
C PRO A 5 -1.57 -6.08 6.96
N LEU A 6 -2.41 -6.30 7.98
CA LEU A 6 -3.55 -5.41 8.26
C LEU A 6 -3.10 -3.94 8.42
N ARG A 7 -1.92 -3.74 9.04
CA ARG A 7 -1.33 -2.41 9.20
C ARG A 7 -1.08 -1.68 7.87
N ALA A 8 -0.74 -2.40 6.80
CA ALA A 8 -0.57 -1.79 5.48
C ALA A 8 -1.90 -1.22 4.97
N LEU A 9 -2.97 -1.99 5.14
CA LEU A 9 -4.33 -1.57 4.78
C LEU A 9 -4.79 -0.38 5.64
N ASP A 10 -4.54 -0.42 6.95
CA ASP A 10 -4.92 0.65 7.88
C ASP A 10 -4.24 1.99 7.53
N ILE A 11 -2.94 1.96 7.25
CA ILE A 11 -2.15 3.15 6.88
C ILE A 11 -2.71 3.77 5.61
N MET A 12 -2.87 2.97 4.55
CA MET A 12 -3.33 3.45 3.24
C MET A 12 -4.80 3.89 3.29
N GLY A 13 -5.65 3.13 4.00
CA GLY A 13 -7.05 3.47 4.23
C GLY A 13 -7.27 4.75 5.05
N SER A 14 -6.27 5.16 5.83
CA SER A 14 -6.27 6.44 6.57
C SER A 14 -5.66 7.61 5.78
N ARG A 15 -5.44 7.44 4.46
CA ARG A 15 -4.73 8.41 3.59
C ARG A 15 -3.28 8.67 4.03
N GLY A 16 -2.66 7.68 4.66
CA GLY A 16 -1.23 7.66 4.94
C GLY A 16 -0.44 7.08 3.77
N VAL A 17 0.86 7.35 3.74
CA VAL A 17 1.80 6.74 2.80
C VAL A 17 2.45 5.52 3.43
N LEU A 18 2.38 4.39 2.74
CA LEU A 18 3.05 3.17 3.13
C LEU A 18 4.43 3.09 2.46
N LEU A 19 5.49 3.03 3.28
CA LEU A 19 6.82 2.60 2.89
C LEU A 19 7.07 1.24 3.52
N SER A 20 7.27 0.21 2.71
CA SER A 20 7.37 -1.18 3.16
C SER A 20 8.45 -1.94 2.39
N ASN A 21 9.01 -2.99 2.98
CA ASN A 21 9.80 -3.93 2.22
C ASN A 21 8.94 -4.58 1.12
N PHE A 22 9.58 -5.02 0.04
CA PHE A 22 8.92 -5.76 -1.03
C PHE A 22 8.26 -7.04 -0.47
N GLN A 23 6.99 -7.23 -0.82
CA GLN A 23 6.22 -8.44 -0.54
C GLN A 23 5.40 -8.75 -1.79
N PRO A 24 5.43 -9.99 -2.33
CA PRO A 24 4.70 -10.35 -3.54
C PRO A 24 3.21 -9.98 -3.49
N GLU A 25 2.58 -10.16 -2.33
CA GLU A 25 1.16 -9.89 -2.13
C GLU A 25 0.85 -8.40 -2.10
N LEU A 26 1.79 -7.53 -1.72
CA LEU A 26 1.63 -6.09 -1.92
C LEU A 26 1.73 -5.75 -3.41
N ALA A 27 2.68 -6.35 -4.13
CA ALA A 27 2.88 -6.12 -5.55
C ALA A 27 1.75 -6.69 -6.44
N GLU A 28 0.94 -7.63 -5.93
CA GLU A 28 -0.24 -8.16 -6.62
C GLU A 28 -1.39 -7.15 -6.70
N TYR A 29 -1.57 -6.35 -5.64
CA TYR A 29 -2.71 -5.40 -5.53
C TYR A 29 -2.31 -3.94 -5.76
N PHE A 30 -1.04 -3.60 -5.51
CA PHE A 30 -0.54 -2.23 -5.50
C PHE A 30 0.68 -2.07 -6.40
N ASN A 31 0.80 -0.89 -7.00
CA ASN A 31 1.86 -0.49 -7.91
C ASN A 31 2.90 0.33 -7.14
N ASP A 32 4.17 -0.11 -7.15
CA ASP A 32 5.28 0.62 -6.52
C ASP A 32 5.47 2.00 -7.18
N GLY A 33 5.66 3.03 -6.35
CA GLY A 33 5.80 4.42 -6.78
C GLY A 33 4.50 5.11 -7.19
N GLN A 34 3.37 4.39 -7.22
CA GLN A 34 2.05 4.94 -7.53
C GLN A 34 1.11 4.88 -6.33
N ASP A 35 0.97 3.72 -5.70
CA ASP A 35 0.00 3.49 -4.60
C ASP A 35 0.68 3.37 -3.24
N LEU A 36 1.90 2.85 -3.24
CA LEU A 36 2.76 2.65 -2.07
C LEU A 36 4.23 2.72 -2.50
N ILE A 37 5.12 2.63 -1.53
CA ILE A 37 6.56 2.62 -1.77
C ILE A 37 7.13 1.29 -1.27
N LEU A 38 7.69 0.49 -2.17
CA LEU A 38 8.41 -0.74 -1.82
C LEU A 38 9.90 -0.50 -1.76
N TYR A 39 10.63 -1.28 -0.97
CA TYR A 39 12.09 -1.31 -0.99
C TYR A 39 12.61 -2.74 -0.87
N SER A 40 13.78 -3.01 -1.45
CA SER A 40 14.44 -4.32 -1.39
C SER A 40 15.67 -4.32 -0.48
N SER A 41 16.16 -3.14 -0.08
CA SER A 41 17.25 -2.97 0.88
C SER A 41 16.97 -1.79 1.83
N MET A 42 17.69 -1.75 2.96
CA MET A 42 17.59 -0.63 3.90
C MET A 42 18.14 0.67 3.32
N GLU A 43 19.18 0.57 2.48
CA GLU A 43 19.74 1.72 1.75
C GLU A 43 18.66 2.34 0.85
N GLU A 44 17.97 1.52 0.07
CA GLU A 44 16.87 1.96 -0.78
C GLU A 44 15.71 2.55 0.03
N ALA A 45 15.40 1.97 1.20
CA ALA A 45 14.38 2.50 2.10
C ALA A 45 14.71 3.92 2.56
N VAL A 46 15.96 4.18 2.94
CA VAL A 46 16.44 5.50 3.36
C VAL A 46 16.40 6.48 2.20
N ASP A 47 16.89 6.11 1.02
CA ASP A 47 16.90 6.97 -0.16
C ASP A 47 15.48 7.36 -0.59
N LYS A 48 14.57 6.39 -0.64
CA LYS A 48 13.16 6.63 -0.94
C LYS A 48 12.51 7.52 0.13
N ALA A 49 12.78 7.30 1.41
CA ALA A 49 12.28 8.16 2.48
C ALA A 49 12.76 9.61 2.32
N VAL A 50 14.05 9.83 2.07
CA VAL A 50 14.63 11.16 1.84
C VAL A 50 14.00 11.84 0.62
N TYR A 51 13.79 11.10 -0.47
CA TYR A 51 13.14 11.61 -1.66
C TYR A 51 11.70 12.05 -1.36
N TYR A 52 10.85 11.17 -0.84
CA TYR A 52 9.42 11.48 -0.64
C TYR A 52 9.16 12.49 0.47
N LEU A 53 10.08 12.68 1.42
CA LEU A 53 10.02 13.77 2.41
C LEU A 53 10.23 15.16 1.75
N LYS A 54 10.93 15.24 0.62
CA LYS A 54 11.17 16.48 -0.14
C LYS A 54 10.12 16.73 -1.24
N HIS A 55 9.31 15.74 -1.57
CA HIS A 55 8.33 15.79 -2.67
C HIS A 55 6.91 15.61 -2.15
N ASP A 56 6.41 16.67 -1.53
CA ASP A 56 5.07 16.73 -0.92
C ASP A 56 3.94 16.36 -1.88
N ASP A 57 3.99 16.85 -3.12
CA ASP A 57 2.90 16.60 -4.09
C ASP A 57 2.90 15.14 -4.56
N ALA A 58 4.07 14.56 -4.81
CA ALA A 58 4.21 13.14 -5.11
C ALA A 58 3.69 12.28 -3.94
N ARG A 59 4.03 12.67 -2.70
CA ARG A 59 3.58 11.96 -1.49
C ARG A 59 2.06 12.06 -1.29
N ARG A 60 1.45 13.22 -1.55
CA ARG A 60 -0.02 13.41 -1.50
C ARG A 60 -0.74 12.59 -2.56
N GLN A 61 -0.21 12.55 -3.79
CA GLN A 61 -0.79 11.75 -4.87
C GLN A 61 -0.73 10.26 -4.53
N LEU A 62 0.39 9.79 -3.99
CA LEU A 62 0.57 8.40 -3.60
C LEU A 62 -0.39 7.99 -2.48
N ALA A 63 -0.56 8.83 -1.44
CA ALA A 63 -1.56 8.62 -0.39
C ALA A 63 -2.99 8.54 -0.93
N LEU A 64 -3.35 9.39 -1.91
CA LEU A 64 -4.67 9.37 -2.54
C LEU A 64 -4.90 8.09 -3.35
N ASN A 65 -3.92 7.68 -4.15
CA ASN A 65 -4.00 6.47 -4.97
C ASN A 65 -4.16 5.22 -4.09
N GLY A 66 -3.32 5.09 -3.04
CA GLY A 66 -3.41 3.99 -2.08
C GLY A 66 -4.77 3.96 -1.35
N TYR A 67 -5.29 5.13 -0.96
CA TYR A 67 -6.60 5.24 -0.34
C TYR A 67 -7.74 4.78 -1.27
N GLU A 68 -7.78 5.25 -2.52
CA GLU A 68 -8.84 4.86 -3.46
C GLU A 68 -8.80 3.37 -3.77
N LYS A 69 -7.61 2.76 -3.90
CA LYS A 69 -7.49 1.30 -4.05
C LYS A 69 -8.00 0.52 -2.84
N ILE A 70 -7.71 0.98 -1.61
CA ILE A 70 -8.24 0.33 -0.40
C ILE A 70 -9.77 0.41 -0.38
N LYS A 71 -10.33 1.57 -0.70
CA LYS A 71 -11.76 1.80 -0.78
C LYS A 71 -12.45 0.98 -1.88
N GLU A 72 -11.75 0.67 -2.97
CA GLU A 72 -12.31 -0.12 -4.09
C GLU A 72 -12.21 -1.63 -3.88
N TYR A 73 -11.13 -2.13 -3.26
CA TYR A 73 -10.83 -3.58 -3.25
C TYR A 73 -10.78 -4.24 -1.88
N PHE A 74 -10.76 -3.46 -0.80
CA PHE A 74 -10.51 -3.93 0.55
C PHE A 74 -11.60 -3.52 1.54
N THR A 75 -12.83 -3.25 1.07
CA THR A 75 -13.98 -3.02 1.95
C THR A 75 -14.40 -4.31 2.65
N TYR A 76 -15.08 -4.20 3.80
CA TYR A 76 -15.60 -5.38 4.48
C TYR A 76 -16.61 -6.13 3.60
N GLU A 77 -17.46 -5.42 2.86
CA GLU A 77 -18.39 -6.05 1.93
C GLU A 77 -17.64 -6.91 0.89
N ASP A 78 -16.60 -6.37 0.24
CA ASP A 78 -15.84 -7.12 -0.77
C ASP A 78 -15.17 -8.36 -0.19
N ARG A 79 -14.59 -8.24 1.01
CA ARG A 79 -13.91 -9.36 1.67
C ARG A 79 -14.89 -10.45 2.09
N ILE A 80 -16.07 -10.07 2.60
CA ILE A 80 -17.14 -11.02 2.93
C ILE A 80 -17.65 -11.74 1.69
N GLN A 81 -17.89 -11.01 0.59
CA GLN A 81 -18.34 -11.61 -0.67
C GLN A 81 -17.33 -12.62 -1.22
N LYS A 82 -16.02 -12.28 -1.21
CA LYS A 82 -14.95 -13.22 -1.61
C LYS A 82 -14.91 -14.48 -0.75
N MET A 83 -15.09 -14.34 0.57
CA MET A 83 -15.15 -15.50 1.48
C MET A 83 -16.33 -16.41 1.16
N LEU A 84 -17.51 -15.84 0.92
CA LEU A 84 -18.72 -16.60 0.60
C LEU A 84 -18.67 -17.27 -0.78
N ALA A 85 -18.01 -16.64 -1.76
CA ALA A 85 -17.84 -17.20 -3.10
C ALA A 85 -16.86 -18.40 -3.17
N THR A 86 -16.13 -18.67 -2.08
CA THR A 86 -15.18 -19.80 -2.00
C THR A 86 -15.80 -21.04 -1.33
N ILE A 87 -17.09 -20.97 -0.94
CA ILE A 87 -17.89 -22.10 -0.43
C ILE A 87 -18.68 -22.71 -1.59
#